data_AF-A0A3S0BLF5-F1
#
_entry.id   AF-A0A3S0BLF5-F1
#
_cell.length_a   1.000
_cell.length_b   1.000
_cell.length_c   1.000
_cell.angle_alpha   90.00
_cell.angle_beta   90.00
_cell.angle_gamma   90.00
#
_symmetry.space_group_name_H-M   'P 1'
#
loop_
_entity.id
_entity.type
_entity.pdbx_description
1 polymer ?
#
loop_
_entity_poly.entity_id
_entity_poly.type
_entity_poly.pdbx_seq_one_letter_code
_entity_poly.pdbx_strand_id
1 'polypeptide(L)'
;MEFNVPSLELPFFANLLLLLVLARFFGEIMERFKQPAMIGEILAGVLLGPTILNFIHRTEELKVISELGVFLLVIIAGLEINLDEIVKSMKGRNIIISILAFFVPIISGFFVGRYFELDVMSTIFIGLCVAITALPVSIRILMDLGKLNSPVGQKSSYF
;
A
#
# COMPACT_ATOMS: atom_id res chain seq x y z
N MET A 1 -20.50 -29.45 -4.74
CA MET A 1 -20.45 -29.15 -6.18
C MET A 1 -19.38 -28.08 -6.35
N GLU A 2 -18.15 -28.49 -6.64
CA GLU A 2 -17.11 -27.57 -7.07
C GLU A 2 -17.57 -26.99 -8.40
N PHE A 3 -17.91 -25.70 -8.42
CA PHE A 3 -18.10 -24.98 -9.66
C PHE A 3 -16.74 -24.95 -10.34
N ASN A 4 -16.50 -25.91 -11.24
CA ASN A 4 -15.42 -25.86 -12.20
C ASN A 4 -15.76 -24.75 -13.19
N VAL A 5 -15.52 -23.50 -12.76
CA VAL A 5 -15.45 -22.36 -13.67
C VAL A 5 -14.32 -22.68 -14.64
N PRO A 6 -14.58 -22.72 -15.96
CA PRO A 6 -13.53 -22.94 -16.92
C PRO A 6 -12.47 -21.87 -16.70
N SER A 7 -11.29 -22.29 -16.25
CA SER A 7 -10.11 -21.43 -16.25
C SER A 7 -9.83 -21.11 -17.70
N LEU A 8 -10.38 -20.02 -18.20
CA LEU A 8 -9.92 -19.44 -19.45
C LEU A 8 -8.43 -19.16 -19.22
N GLU A 9 -7.55 -20.01 -19.75
CA GLU A 9 -6.13 -19.72 -19.88
C GLU A 9 -6.00 -18.61 -20.91
N LEU A 10 -6.35 -17.39 -20.48
CA LEU A 10 -6.13 -16.19 -21.25
C LEU A 10 -4.63 -16.02 -21.41
N PRO A 11 -4.14 -15.73 -22.62
CA PRO A 11 -2.75 -15.38 -22.80
C PRO A 11 -2.41 -14.23 -21.87
N PHE A 12 -1.19 -14.22 -21.33
CA PHE A 12 -0.72 -13.25 -20.33
C PHE A 12 -1.16 -11.80 -20.62
N PHE A 13 -1.04 -11.35 -21.88
CA PHE A 13 -1.43 -10.01 -22.31
C PHE A 13 -2.93 -9.72 -22.18
N ALA A 14 -3.79 -10.72 -22.37
CA ALA A 14 -5.23 -10.58 -22.16
C ALA A 14 -5.57 -10.45 -20.67
N ASN A 15 -4.89 -11.19 -19.79
CA ASN A 15 -5.03 -11.01 -18.33
C ASN A 15 -4.59 -9.62 -17.90
N LEU A 16 -3.44 -9.15 -18.39
CA LEU A 16 -2.94 -7.82 -18.09
C LEU A 16 -3.90 -6.72 -18.61
N LEU A 17 -4.38 -6.86 -19.84
CA LEU A 17 -5.36 -5.94 -20.42
C LEU A 17 -6.64 -5.88 -19.58
N LEU A 18 -7.19 -7.03 -19.22
CA LEU A 18 -8.40 -7.12 -18.41
C LEU A 18 -8.22 -6.47 -17.04
N LEU A 19 -7.08 -6.73 -16.39
CA LEU A 19 -6.72 -6.15 -15.10
C LEU A 19 -6.63 -4.62 -15.21
N LEU A 20 -5.93 -4.09 -16.23
CA LEU A 20 -5.81 -2.65 -16.45
C LEU A 20 -7.16 -1.98 -16.75
N VAL A 21 -7.99 -2.58 -17.62
CA VAL A 21 -9.30 -2.04 -17.99
C VAL A 21 -10.22 -1.98 -16.78
N LEU A 22 -10.32 -3.07 -16.02
CA LEU A 22 -11.20 -3.11 -14.85
C LEU A 22 -10.65 -2.26 -13.70
N ALA A 23 -9.35 -2.25 -13.47
CA ALA A 23 -8.73 -1.35 -12.49
C ALA A 23 -9.07 0.11 -12.83
N ARG A 24 -8.93 0.54 -14.09
CA ARG A 24 -9.30 1.89 -14.53
C ARG A 24 -10.80 2.17 -14.38
N PHE A 25 -11.64 1.22 -14.76
CA PHE A 25 -13.09 1.37 -14.64
C PHE A 25 -13.54 1.56 -13.19
N PHE A 26 -13.07 0.71 -12.26
CA PHE A 26 -13.41 0.83 -10.85
C PHE A 26 -12.72 2.03 -10.18
N GLY A 27 -11.51 2.38 -10.58
CA GLY A 27 -10.81 3.58 -10.12
C GLY A 27 -11.59 4.85 -10.43
N GLU A 28 -12.02 5.01 -11.68
CA GLU A 28 -12.86 6.13 -12.13
C GLU A 28 -14.19 6.21 -11.35
N ILE A 29 -14.81 5.06 -11.04
CA ILE A 29 -16.01 5.01 -10.20
C ILE A 29 -15.69 5.57 -8.80
N MET A 30 -14.58 5.16 -8.18
CA MET A 30 -14.19 5.65 -6.86
C MET A 30 -13.87 7.15 -6.85
N GLU A 31 -13.20 7.65 -7.89
CA GLU A 31 -12.94 9.08 -8.05
C GLU A 31 -14.24 9.90 -8.12
N ARG A 32 -15.27 9.39 -8.82
CA ARG A 32 -16.60 10.03 -8.86
C ARG A 32 -17.27 10.10 -7.49
N PHE A 33 -16.99 9.13 -6.63
CA PHE A 33 -17.39 9.15 -5.22
C PHE A 33 -16.45 9.95 -4.31
N LYS A 34 -15.47 10.67 -4.88
CA LYS A 34 -14.43 11.43 -4.15
C LYS A 34 -13.57 10.55 -3.25
N GLN A 35 -13.41 9.27 -3.61
CA GLN A 35 -12.51 8.33 -2.96
C GLN A 35 -11.23 8.19 -3.78
N PRO A 36 -10.09 7.81 -3.17
CA PRO A 36 -8.86 7.50 -3.90
C PRO A 36 -9.09 6.40 -4.94
N ALA A 37 -8.61 6.61 -6.16
CA ALA A 37 -8.73 5.66 -7.27
C ALA A 37 -8.17 4.28 -6.90
N MET A 38 -7.08 4.25 -6.12
CA MET A 38 -6.46 3.03 -5.62
C MET A 38 -7.45 2.05 -4.98
N ILE A 39 -8.50 2.53 -4.30
CA ILE A 39 -9.51 1.66 -3.68
C ILE A 39 -10.23 0.85 -4.75
N GLY A 40 -10.61 1.48 -5.87
CA GLY A 40 -11.31 0.84 -6.98
C GLY A 40 -10.42 -0.19 -7.68
N GLU A 41 -9.14 0.10 -7.82
CA GLU A 41 -8.18 -0.81 -8.43
C GLU A 41 -7.92 -2.05 -7.58
N ILE A 42 -7.81 -1.90 -6.26
CA ILE A 42 -7.71 -3.04 -5.33
C ILE A 42 -8.98 -3.89 -5.42
N LEU A 43 -10.17 -3.25 -5.43
CA LEU A 43 -11.43 -3.97 -5.61
C LEU A 43 -11.47 -4.75 -6.91
N ALA A 44 -11.01 -4.18 -8.02
CA ALA A 44 -10.90 -4.88 -9.30
C ALA A 44 -10.00 -6.12 -9.20
N GLY A 45 -8.84 -6.00 -8.54
CA GLY A 45 -7.94 -7.13 -8.29
C GLY A 45 -8.54 -8.22 -7.41
N VAL A 46 -9.25 -7.85 -6.33
CA VAL A 46 -9.92 -8.81 -5.44
C VAL A 46 -11.08 -9.53 -6.15
N LEU A 47 -11.85 -8.81 -6.98
CA LEU A 47 -12.93 -9.38 -7.78
C LEU A 47 -12.40 -10.38 -8.81
N LEU A 48 -11.39 -9.99 -9.58
CA LEU A 48 -10.80 -10.84 -10.63
C LEU A 48 -9.95 -11.99 -10.09
N GLY A 49 -9.39 -11.81 -8.90
CA GLY A 49 -8.51 -12.77 -8.25
C GLY A 49 -9.21 -14.05 -7.80
N PRO A 50 -8.44 -14.99 -7.22
CA PRO A 50 -8.95 -16.29 -6.77
C PRO A 50 -9.96 -16.20 -5.63
N THR A 51 -10.05 -15.05 -4.95
CA THR A 51 -10.95 -14.85 -3.82
C THR A 51 -12.42 -14.81 -4.22
N ILE A 52 -12.76 -14.33 -5.43
CA ILE A 52 -14.16 -14.13 -5.85
C ILE A 52 -14.44 -14.82 -7.19
N LEU A 53 -13.91 -14.30 -8.31
CA LEU A 53 -14.22 -14.83 -9.65
C LEU A 53 -13.25 -15.91 -10.12
N ASN A 54 -12.04 -15.95 -9.54
CA ASN A 54 -10.99 -16.91 -9.88
C ASN A 54 -10.56 -16.87 -11.36
N PHE A 55 -10.57 -15.68 -11.97
CA PHE A 55 -10.20 -15.48 -13.37
C PHE A 55 -8.70 -15.23 -13.54
N ILE A 56 -8.09 -14.45 -12.65
CA ILE A 56 -6.67 -14.10 -12.73
C ILE A 56 -5.93 -14.69 -11.53
N HIS A 57 -4.85 -15.40 -11.82
CA HIS A 57 -3.97 -15.99 -10.83
C HIS A 57 -2.65 -15.24 -10.76
N ARG A 58 -1.99 -15.32 -9.61
CA ARG A 58 -0.65 -14.76 -9.44
C ARG A 58 0.35 -15.57 -10.26
N THR A 59 1.00 -14.93 -11.21
CA THR A 59 2.14 -15.48 -11.96
C THR A 59 3.41 -14.68 -11.65
N GLU A 60 4.58 -15.23 -11.95
CA GLU A 60 5.86 -14.53 -11.74
C GLU A 60 5.96 -13.28 -12.63
N GLU A 61 5.41 -13.31 -13.84
CA GLU A 61 5.41 -12.15 -14.76
C GLU A 61 4.55 -11.01 -14.21
N LEU A 62 3.35 -11.31 -13.71
CA LEU A 62 2.48 -10.32 -13.06
C LEU A 62 3.13 -9.75 -11.78
N LYS A 63 3.85 -10.59 -11.02
CA LYS A 63 4.60 -10.16 -9.83
C LYS A 63 5.68 -9.14 -10.21
N VAL A 64 6.50 -9.44 -11.22
CA VAL A 64 7.55 -8.52 -11.68
C VAL A 64 6.95 -7.19 -12.15
N ILE A 65 5.86 -7.22 -12.93
CA ILE A 65 5.17 -5.99 -13.35
C ILE A 65 4.64 -5.20 -12.15
N SER A 66 4.05 -5.86 -11.16
CA SER A 66 3.52 -5.19 -9.97
C SER A 66 4.62 -4.55 -9.13
N GLU A 67 5.76 -5.21 -8.96
CA GLU A 67 6.92 -4.68 -8.24
C GLU A 67 7.52 -3.48 -8.98
N LEU A 68 7.63 -3.56 -10.31
CA LEU A 68 8.05 -2.42 -11.14
C LEU A 68 7.08 -1.24 -11.04
N GLY A 69 5.78 -1.48 -11.03
CA GLY A 69 4.77 -0.43 -10.88
C GLY A 69 4.90 0.31 -9.54
N VAL A 70 5.06 -0.44 -8.44
CA VAL A 70 5.29 0.14 -7.10
C VAL A 70 6.62 0.89 -7.05
N PHE A 71 7.67 0.34 -7.65
CA PHE A 71 8.98 1.00 -7.72
C PHE A 71 8.90 2.35 -8.44
N LEU A 72 8.28 2.39 -9.62
CA LEU A 72 8.09 3.62 -10.40
C LEU A 72 7.25 4.65 -9.65
N LEU A 73 6.18 4.21 -8.97
CA LEU A 73 5.34 5.06 -8.14
C LEU A 73 6.15 5.77 -7.05
N VAL A 74 6.98 5.02 -6.32
CA VAL A 74 7.82 5.57 -5.24
C VAL A 74 8.88 6.53 -5.80
N ILE A 75 9.44 6.24 -6.98
CA ILE A 75 10.35 7.17 -7.67
C ILE A 75 9.64 8.48 -8.01
N ILE A 76 8.46 8.42 -8.63
CA ILE A 76 7.71 9.62 -9.02
C ILE A 76 7.39 10.46 -7.79
N ALA A 77 6.92 9.84 -6.72
CA ALA A 77 6.68 10.53 -5.47
C ALA A 77 7.95 11.15 -4.90
N GLY A 78 9.08 10.45 -4.95
CA GLY A 78 10.39 10.97 -4.56
C GLY A 78 10.82 12.20 -5.36
N LEU A 79 10.47 12.26 -6.66
CA LEU A 79 10.78 13.39 -7.54
C LEU A 79 9.86 14.60 -7.31
N GLU A 80 8.62 14.40 -6.86
CA GLU A 80 7.69 15.49 -6.54
C GLU A 80 7.99 16.16 -5.18
N ILE A 81 8.68 15.47 -4.27
CA ILE A 81 8.96 15.99 -2.94
C ILE A 81 10.06 17.06 -2.96
N ASN A 82 9.81 18.18 -2.30
CA ASN A 82 10.78 19.25 -2.12
C ASN A 82 11.78 18.93 -0.99
N LEU A 83 13.02 18.57 -1.37
CA LEU A 83 14.09 18.23 -0.42
C LEU A 83 14.43 19.36 0.55
N ASP A 84 14.31 20.63 0.16
CA ASP A 84 14.59 21.77 1.04
C ASP A 84 13.57 21.87 2.18
N GLU A 85 12.32 21.51 1.91
CA GLU A 85 11.26 21.45 2.93
C GLU A 85 11.46 20.27 3.86
N ILE A 86 11.99 19.13 3.37
CA ILE A 86 12.42 18.00 4.21
C ILE A 86 13.50 18.46 5.19
N VAL A 87 14.57 19.08 4.69
CA VAL A 87 15.71 19.46 5.54
C VAL A 87 15.31 20.51 6.59
N LYS A 88 14.40 21.44 6.24
CA LYS A 88 13.87 22.43 7.18
C LYS A 88 13.01 21.79 8.27
N SER A 89 12.22 20.78 7.94
CA SER A 89 11.33 20.12 8.90
C SER A 89 12.08 19.12 9.80
N MET A 90 13.25 18.63 9.39
CA MET A 90 14.11 17.78 10.22
C MET A 90 14.76 18.54 11.40
N LYS A 91 14.64 19.88 11.47
CA LYS A 91 15.17 20.66 12.60
C LYS A 91 14.17 20.75 13.74
N GLY A 92 14.61 20.45 14.97
CA GLY A 92 13.85 20.67 16.20
C GLY A 92 12.93 19.51 16.60
N ARG A 93 11.70 19.84 17.04
CA ARG A 93 10.75 18.91 17.71
C ARG A 93 10.31 17.71 16.87
N ASN A 94 10.48 17.76 15.54
CA ASN A 94 10.08 16.68 14.62
C ASN A 94 10.90 15.39 14.82
N ILE A 95 12.18 15.46 15.16
CA ILE A 95 13.01 14.26 15.38
C ILE A 95 12.44 13.40 16.52
N ILE A 96 12.01 14.05 17.61
CA ILE A 96 11.40 13.37 18.77
C ILE A 96 10.09 12.68 18.35
N ILE A 97 9.29 13.34 17.50
CA ILE A 97 8.04 12.78 16.98
C ILE A 97 8.32 11.56 16.10
N SER A 98 9.34 11.59 15.23
CA SER A 98 9.72 10.45 14.39
C SER A 98 10.19 9.26 15.21
N ILE A 99 11.01 9.50 16.24
CA ILE A 99 11.46 8.44 17.17
C ILE A 99 10.25 7.85 17.90
N LEU A 100 9.37 8.70 18.45
CA LEU A 100 8.17 8.23 19.14
C LEU A 100 7.26 7.43 18.22
N ALA A 101 7.06 7.86 16.96
CA ALA A 101 6.23 7.15 16.01
C ALA A 101 6.75 5.75 15.66
N PHE A 102 8.06 5.50 15.78
CA PHE A 102 8.63 4.16 15.63
C PHE A 102 8.53 3.33 16.92
N PHE A 103 8.88 3.91 18.07
CA PHE A 103 8.91 3.15 19.34
C PHE A 103 7.53 2.91 19.95
N VAL A 104 6.57 3.81 19.77
CA VAL A 104 5.22 3.66 20.34
C VAL A 104 4.51 2.40 19.81
N PRO A 105 4.46 2.14 18.48
CA PRO A 105 3.93 0.90 17.93
C PRO A 105 4.63 -0.35 18.48
N ILE A 106 5.97 -0.35 18.54
CA ILE A 106 6.75 -1.48 19.05
C ILE A 106 6.41 -1.79 20.49
N ILE A 107 6.42 -0.77 21.35
CA ILE A 107 6.08 -0.90 22.77
C ILE A 107 4.62 -1.35 22.92
N SER A 108 3.70 -0.83 22.11
CA SER A 108 2.30 -1.26 22.13
C SER A 108 2.14 -2.74 21.75
N GLY A 109 2.82 -3.21 20.70
CA GLY A 109 2.82 -4.62 20.31
C GLY A 109 3.47 -5.51 21.36
N PHE A 110 4.49 -5.01 22.07
CA PHE A 110 5.09 -5.72 23.20
C PHE A 110 4.08 -5.91 24.35
N PHE A 111 3.34 -4.88 24.73
CA PHE A 111 2.30 -4.98 25.76
C PHE A 111 1.18 -5.95 25.35
N VAL A 112 0.76 -5.91 24.08
CA VAL A 112 -0.23 -6.85 23.54
C VAL A 112 0.30 -8.28 23.63
N GLY A 113 1.51 -8.55 23.13
CA GLY A 113 2.08 -9.90 23.20
C GLY A 113 2.22 -10.42 24.63
N ARG A 114 2.55 -9.53 25.58
CA ARG A 114 2.65 -9.92 26.99
C ARG A 114 1.31 -10.18 27.66
N TYR A 115 0.26 -9.45 27.26
CA TYR A 115 -1.12 -9.65 27.73
C TYR A 115 -1.67 -11.01 27.30
N PHE A 116 -1.31 -11.48 26.10
CA PHE A 116 -1.66 -12.81 25.60
C PHE A 116 -0.69 -13.92 26.01
N GLU A 117 0.23 -13.63 26.96
CA GLU A 117 1.22 -14.59 27.48
C GLU A 117 2.09 -15.26 26.40
N LEU A 118 2.36 -14.52 25.31
CA LEU A 118 3.19 -15.02 24.22
C LEU A 118 4.67 -15.07 24.63
N ASP A 119 5.42 -15.95 23.96
CA ASP A 119 6.88 -15.99 24.04
C ASP A 119 7.50 -14.63 23.66
N VAL A 120 8.70 -14.37 24.19
CA VAL A 120 9.49 -13.15 23.96
C VAL A 120 9.73 -12.93 22.47
N MET A 121 10.08 -13.96 21.70
CA MET A 121 10.32 -13.81 20.26
C MET A 121 9.03 -13.44 19.53
N SER A 122 7.92 -14.10 19.86
CA SER A 122 6.59 -13.80 19.30
C SER A 122 6.13 -12.37 19.64
N THR A 123 6.40 -11.92 20.86
CA THR A 123 6.05 -10.58 21.35
C THR A 123 6.84 -9.49 20.62
N ILE A 124 8.14 -9.68 20.44
CA ILE A 124 9.00 -8.77 19.67
C ILE A 124 8.58 -8.76 18.21
N PHE A 125 8.27 -9.93 17.64
CA PHE A 125 7.81 -10.07 16.26
C PHE A 125 6.53 -9.25 16.00
N ILE A 126 5.53 -9.35 16.89
CA ILE A 126 4.30 -8.54 16.79
C ILE A 126 4.62 -7.04 16.88
N GLY A 127 5.47 -6.63 17.84
CA GLY A 127 5.90 -5.24 17.97
C GLY A 127 6.51 -4.69 16.68
N LEU A 128 7.38 -5.47 16.03
CA LEU A 128 7.98 -5.09 14.75
C LEU A 128 6.95 -5.06 13.61
N CYS A 129 6.05 -6.04 13.53
CA CYS A 129 5.00 -6.08 12.50
C CYS A 129 4.08 -4.86 12.56
N VAL A 130 3.72 -4.39 13.76
CA VAL A 130 2.86 -3.22 13.95
C VAL A 130 3.59 -1.91 13.64
N ALA A 131 4.92 -1.89 13.76
CA ALA A 131 5.74 -0.72 13.46
C ALA A 131 5.98 -0.48 11.97
N ILE A 132 5.82 -1.51 11.11
CA ILE A 132 6.04 -1.39 9.67
C ILE A 132 4.94 -0.52 9.05
N THR A 133 5.34 0.53 8.34
CA THR A 133 4.45 1.45 7.63
C THR A 133 4.32 1.08 6.15
N ALA A 134 3.14 1.28 5.56
CA ALA A 134 2.87 1.02 4.15
C ALA A 134 3.06 2.29 3.30
N LEU A 135 4.31 2.77 3.20
CA LEU A 135 4.64 4.05 2.55
C LEU A 135 4.13 4.18 1.09
N PRO A 136 4.32 3.20 0.20
CA PRO A 136 3.87 3.34 -1.20
C PRO A 136 2.36 3.54 -1.32
N VAL A 137 1.59 2.89 -0.44
CA VAL A 137 0.13 2.99 -0.40
C VAL A 137 -0.28 4.38 0.09
N SER A 138 0.30 4.85 1.19
CA SER A 138 0.01 6.19 1.73
C SER A 138 0.36 7.30 0.73
N ILE A 139 1.52 7.20 0.10
CA ILE A 139 1.97 8.11 -0.97
C ILE A 139 0.98 8.12 -2.13
N ARG A 140 0.53 6.94 -2.57
CA ARG A 140 -0.44 6.82 -3.64
C ARG A 140 -1.75 7.50 -3.32
N ILE A 141 -2.30 7.25 -2.15
CA ILE A 141 -3.55 7.87 -1.69
C ILE A 141 -3.40 9.40 -1.65
N LEU A 142 -2.27 9.91 -1.18
CA LEU A 142 -2.01 11.35 -1.15
C LEU A 142 -1.90 11.96 -2.55
N MET A 143 -1.34 11.24 -3.52
CA MET A 143 -1.32 11.66 -4.93
C MET A 143 -2.71 11.66 -5.54
N ASP A 144 -3.48 10.59 -5.35
CA ASP A 144 -4.87 10.47 -5.84
C ASP A 144 -5.75 11.61 -5.30
N LEU A 145 -5.50 12.07 -4.06
CA LEU A 145 -6.21 13.18 -3.43
C LEU A 145 -5.64 14.57 -3.77
N GLY A 146 -4.54 14.66 -4.53
CA GLY A 146 -3.85 15.92 -4.80
C GLY A 146 -3.27 16.59 -3.54
N LYS A 147 -2.93 15.80 -2.51
CA LYS A 147 -2.45 16.26 -1.20
C LYS A 147 -0.98 15.94 -0.94
N LEU A 148 -0.22 15.47 -1.92
CA LEU A 148 1.21 15.15 -1.75
C LEU A 148 2.02 16.37 -1.26
N ASN A 149 1.79 17.56 -1.84
CA ASN A 149 2.42 18.82 -1.44
C ASN A 149 1.79 19.48 -0.20
N SER A 150 0.82 18.84 0.45
CA SER A 150 0.25 19.37 1.69
C SER A 150 1.19 19.15 2.89
N PRO A 151 1.02 19.88 4.01
CA PRO A 151 1.79 19.63 5.22
C PRO A 151 1.69 18.19 5.74
N VAL A 152 0.61 17.47 5.41
CA VAL A 152 0.44 16.05 5.76
C VAL A 152 1.23 15.14 4.82
N GLY A 153 1.27 15.45 3.51
CA GLY A 153 2.02 14.64 2.53
C GLY A 153 3.53 14.81 2.66
N GLN A 154 4.00 16.02 2.93
CA GLN A 154 5.40 16.27 3.29
C GLN A 154 5.77 15.60 4.61
N LYS A 155 4.83 15.54 5.58
CA LYS A 155 5.06 14.85 6.87
C LYS A 155 5.03 13.33 6.81
N SER A 156 4.15 12.77 5.99
CA SER A 156 4.05 11.33 5.81
C SER A 156 5.26 10.76 5.04
N SER A 157 5.97 11.61 4.29
CA SER A 157 7.22 11.25 3.60
C SER A 157 8.43 11.22 4.55
N TYR A 158 8.27 11.54 5.84
CA TYR A 158 9.31 11.42 6.87
C TYR A 158 9.35 10.05 7.57
N PHE A 159 8.42 9.16 7.25
CA PHE A 159 8.35 7.81 7.82
C PHE A 159 8.80 6.77 6.82
#